data_AF-A0A379TKH6-F1
#
_entry.id   AF-A0A379TKH6-F1
#
_cell.length_a   1.000
_cell.length_b   1.000
_cell.length_c   1.000
_cell.angle_alpha   90.00
_cell.angle_beta   90.00
_cell.angle_gamma   90.00
#
_symmetry.space_group_name_H-M   'P 1'
#
loop_
_entity.id
_entity.type
_entity.pdbx_description
1 polymer ?
#
loop_
_entity_poly.entity_id
_entity_poly.type
_entity_poly.pdbx_seq_one_letter_code
_entity_poly.pdbx_strand_id
1 'polypeptide(L)'
;MLTRWLDSVLHVALNETGVSLSMLTEREKQVEMEFYLPIVQPLTAGELDALIRRYDPLSAGCPALDFMQVRGMLKGFIDLVFRYEGRYYLLDYKSNWLGEDSAAYTQTAMAAAMQAHRYDLQYQLYTLALHRYLRHRMTNYDYERHFGGVIYLFLRGVDSERPQQGIFTTRPAAALINQLDEMFAGEMSEVAQ
;
A
#
# COMPACT_ATOMS: atom_id res chain seq x y z
N MET A 1 11.07 7.39 26.71
CA MET A 1 11.55 7.06 25.35
C MET A 1 10.40 6.60 24.45
N LEU A 2 9.65 5.54 24.81
CA LEU A 2 8.53 5.04 24.00
C LEU A 2 7.46 6.10 23.67
N THR A 3 7.02 6.89 24.65
CA THR A 3 5.98 7.92 24.45
C THR A 3 6.41 8.99 23.46
N ARG A 4 7.69 9.42 23.48
CA ARG A 4 8.20 10.42 22.53
C ARG A 4 8.29 9.85 21.12
N TRP A 5 8.71 8.60 20.99
CA TRP A 5 8.75 7.93 19.70
C TRP A 5 7.35 7.75 19.10
N LEU A 6 6.37 7.33 19.91
CA LEU A 6 4.99 7.25 19.47
C LEU A 6 4.44 8.62 19.06
N ASP A 7 4.78 9.67 19.81
CA ASP A 7 4.41 11.04 19.48
C ASP A 7 5.02 11.48 18.14
N SER A 8 6.29 11.17 17.89
CA SER A 8 6.94 11.41 16.58
C SER A 8 6.23 10.67 15.45
N VAL A 9 5.88 9.39 15.65
CA VAL A 9 5.14 8.59 14.67
C VAL A 9 3.77 9.19 14.35
N LEU A 10 3.08 9.73 15.35
CA LEU A 10 1.77 10.32 15.15
C LEU A 10 1.82 11.67 14.43
N HIS A 11 2.88 12.46 14.63
CA HIS A 11 2.97 13.84 14.15
C HIS A 11 3.84 14.03 12.90
N VAL A 12 4.60 13.03 12.48
CA VAL A 12 5.39 13.12 11.25
C VAL A 12 4.48 13.28 10.02
N ALA A 13 4.88 14.14 9.09
CA ALA A 13 4.20 14.27 7.80
C ALA A 13 4.43 13.00 6.97
N LEU A 14 3.36 12.31 6.61
CA LEU A 14 3.38 11.02 5.93
C LEU A 14 3.64 11.14 4.42
N ASN A 15 3.42 12.32 3.84
CA ASN A 15 3.70 12.64 2.45
C ASN A 15 3.74 14.17 2.25
N GLU A 16 3.88 14.61 0.99
CA GLU A 16 4.00 16.03 0.61
C GLU A 16 2.77 16.89 0.94
N THR A 17 1.60 16.29 1.19
CA THR A 17 0.39 17.04 1.60
C THR A 17 0.45 17.54 3.04
N GLY A 18 1.41 17.04 3.84
CA GLY A 18 1.54 17.37 5.25
C GLY A 18 0.63 16.57 6.18
N VAL A 19 -0.16 15.62 5.65
CA VAL A 19 -1.02 14.75 6.49
C VAL A 19 -0.19 13.95 7.50
N SER A 20 -0.64 13.91 8.75
CA SER A 20 -0.09 13.06 9.82
C SER A 20 -1.18 12.19 10.44
N LEU A 21 -0.79 11.13 11.15
CA LEU A 21 -1.76 10.25 11.83
C LEU A 21 -2.56 11.00 12.91
N SER A 22 -1.95 11.99 13.56
CA SER A 22 -2.60 12.81 14.59
C SER A 22 -3.73 13.70 14.06
N MET A 23 -3.79 13.94 12.75
CA MET A 23 -4.87 14.70 12.11
C MET A 23 -6.11 13.85 11.79
N LEU A 24 -5.98 12.52 11.83
CA LEU A 24 -7.03 11.62 11.37
C LEU A 24 -8.09 11.37 12.46
N THR A 25 -9.34 11.70 12.17
CA THR A 25 -10.47 11.35 13.03
C THR A 25 -10.90 9.89 12.85
N GLU A 26 -11.62 9.31 13.81
CA GLU A 26 -12.18 7.96 13.69
C GLU A 26 -13.10 7.78 12.47
N ARG A 27 -13.72 8.85 11.98
CA ARG A 27 -14.58 8.80 10.78
C ARG A 27 -13.80 8.80 9.47
N GLU A 28 -12.53 9.18 9.53
CA GLU A 28 -11.65 9.32 8.38
C GLU A 28 -10.68 8.17 8.25
N LYS A 29 -10.73 7.19 9.15
CA LYS A 29 -9.88 6.01 9.11
C LYS A 29 -10.67 4.73 9.29
N GLN A 30 -10.19 3.68 8.64
CA GLN A 30 -10.59 2.30 8.83
C GLN A 30 -9.33 1.52 9.16
N VAL A 31 -9.28 0.97 10.38
CA VAL A 31 -8.18 0.11 10.84
C VAL A 31 -8.47 -1.32 10.43
N GLU A 32 -7.43 -2.06 10.04
CA GLU A 32 -7.48 -3.48 9.70
C GLU A 32 -8.62 -3.82 8.72
N MET A 33 -8.61 -3.18 7.55
CA MET A 33 -9.61 -3.44 6.52
C MET A 33 -9.34 -4.81 5.87
N GLU A 34 -10.19 -5.78 6.17
CA GLU A 34 -10.21 -7.08 5.50
C GLU A 34 -10.71 -6.95 4.06
N PHE A 35 -10.10 -7.69 3.13
CA PHE A 35 -10.55 -7.74 1.75
C PHE A 35 -10.45 -9.14 1.14
N TYR A 36 -11.23 -9.33 0.08
CA TYR A 36 -11.32 -10.55 -0.71
C TYR A 36 -11.24 -10.20 -2.20
N LEU A 37 -10.15 -10.61 -2.87
CA LEU A 37 -9.95 -10.45 -4.32
C LEU A 37 -10.13 -11.79 -5.06
N PRO A 38 -11.22 -11.97 -5.82
CA PRO A 38 -11.45 -13.21 -6.55
C PRO A 38 -10.47 -13.33 -7.71
N ILE A 39 -9.93 -14.53 -7.89
CA ILE A 39 -9.06 -14.91 -8.99
C ILE A 39 -9.86 -15.92 -9.83
N VAL A 40 -10.71 -15.41 -10.72
CA VAL A 40 -11.64 -16.24 -11.50
C VAL A 40 -10.93 -16.89 -12.68
N GLN A 41 -10.12 -16.10 -13.39
CA GLN A 41 -9.25 -16.59 -14.44
C GLN A 41 -7.93 -17.09 -13.84
N PRO A 42 -7.34 -18.16 -14.38
CA PRO A 42 -6.08 -18.66 -13.87
C PRO A 42 -4.95 -17.62 -13.97
N LEU A 43 -4.48 -17.13 -12.83
CA LEU A 43 -3.42 -16.13 -12.75
C LEU A 43 -2.06 -16.81 -12.87
N THR A 44 -1.23 -16.41 -13.83
CA THR A 44 0.14 -16.91 -13.99
C THR A 44 1.16 -15.93 -13.44
N ALA A 45 2.24 -16.46 -12.86
CA ALA A 45 3.32 -15.64 -12.32
C ALA A 45 4.00 -14.77 -13.39
N GLY A 46 4.21 -15.32 -14.59
CA GLY A 46 4.88 -14.62 -15.69
C GLY A 46 4.09 -13.43 -16.23
N GLU A 47 2.77 -13.57 -16.42
CA GLU A 47 1.93 -12.47 -16.90
C GLU A 47 1.81 -11.35 -15.86
N LEU A 48 1.62 -11.72 -14.59
CA LEU A 48 1.58 -10.74 -13.50
C LEU A 48 2.92 -10.01 -13.37
N ASP A 49 4.04 -10.74 -13.36
CA ASP A 49 5.39 -10.17 -13.26
C ASP A 49 5.68 -9.21 -14.40
N ALA A 50 5.37 -9.59 -15.64
CA ALA A 50 5.55 -8.74 -16.81
C ALA A 50 4.73 -7.45 -16.71
N LEU A 51 3.48 -7.53 -16.23
CA LEU A 51 2.61 -6.38 -16.05
C LEU A 51 3.15 -5.42 -14.98
N ILE A 52 3.49 -5.92 -13.80
CA ILE A 52 3.91 -5.05 -12.68
C ILE A 52 5.25 -4.38 -12.98
N ARG A 53 6.21 -5.08 -13.59
CA ARG A 53 7.51 -4.52 -13.99
C ARG A 53 7.40 -3.42 -15.03
N ARG A 54 6.38 -3.49 -15.90
CA ARG A 54 6.16 -2.47 -16.93
C ARG A 54 5.77 -1.12 -16.34
N TYR A 55 5.02 -1.13 -15.25
CA TYR A 55 4.45 0.09 -14.66
C TYR A 55 5.15 0.57 -13.40
N ASP A 56 5.86 -0.31 -12.71
CA ASP A 56 6.44 -0.01 -11.41
C ASP A 56 7.97 -0.22 -11.41
N PRO A 57 8.77 0.86 -11.30
CA PRO A 57 10.22 0.78 -11.25
C PRO A 57 10.75 -0.09 -10.10
N LEU A 58 10.01 -0.15 -8.98
CA LEU A 58 10.41 -0.97 -7.85
C LEU A 58 10.29 -2.47 -8.19
N SER A 59 9.13 -2.89 -8.71
CA SER A 59 8.92 -4.24 -9.26
C SER A 59 9.93 -4.60 -10.35
N ALA A 60 10.36 -3.66 -11.19
CA ALA A 60 11.37 -3.90 -12.23
C ALA A 60 12.70 -4.42 -11.65
N GLY A 61 13.06 -4.02 -10.43
CA GLY A 61 14.25 -4.50 -9.72
C GLY A 61 14.03 -5.72 -8.81
N CYS A 62 12.81 -6.23 -8.69
CA CYS A 62 12.52 -7.42 -7.88
C CYS A 62 12.96 -8.72 -8.59
N PRO A 63 13.21 -9.82 -7.84
CA PRO A 63 13.24 -11.17 -8.41
C PRO A 63 11.93 -11.51 -9.12
N ALA A 64 12.00 -12.40 -10.12
CA ALA A 64 10.80 -12.86 -10.82
C ALA A 64 9.80 -13.49 -9.85
N LEU A 65 8.50 -13.26 -10.09
CA LEU A 65 7.46 -14.01 -9.39
C LEU A 65 7.56 -15.49 -9.75
N ASP A 66 7.48 -16.34 -8.74
CA ASP A 66 7.49 -17.78 -8.88
C ASP A 66 6.36 -18.36 -8.02
N PHE A 67 5.22 -18.61 -8.67
CA PHE A 67 4.10 -19.30 -8.07
C PHE A 67 3.38 -20.15 -9.11
N MET A 68 2.83 -21.27 -8.64
CA MET A 68 1.94 -22.11 -9.44
C MET A 68 0.65 -21.37 -9.73
N GLN A 69 0.11 -21.57 -10.94
CA GLN A 69 -1.12 -20.96 -11.40
C GLN A 69 -2.22 -20.97 -10.31
N VAL A 70 -2.73 -19.80 -9.96
CA VAL A 70 -3.69 -19.63 -8.86
C VAL A 70 -5.09 -19.39 -9.42
N ARG A 71 -6.09 -20.06 -8.83
CA ARG A 71 -7.52 -19.78 -8.97
C ARG A 71 -8.15 -19.84 -7.59
N GLY A 72 -9.09 -18.95 -7.30
CA GLY A 72 -9.79 -18.93 -6.01
C GLY A 72 -9.93 -17.53 -5.44
N MET A 73 -9.50 -17.37 -4.19
CA MET A 73 -9.78 -16.17 -3.40
C MET A 73 -8.50 -15.71 -2.71
N LEU A 74 -8.07 -14.47 -2.99
CA LEU A 74 -7.00 -13.83 -2.24
C LEU A 74 -7.61 -13.06 -1.07
N LYS A 75 -7.28 -13.47 0.15
CA LYS A 75 -7.65 -12.77 1.38
C LYS A 75 -6.46 -11.97 1.89
N GLY A 76 -6.72 -10.77 2.39
CA GLY A 76 -5.70 -9.93 3.02
C GLY A 76 -6.31 -8.91 3.96
N PHE A 77 -5.42 -8.18 4.64
CA PHE A 77 -5.76 -7.13 5.59
C PHE A 77 -4.89 -5.91 5.31
N ILE A 78 -5.50 -4.74 5.27
CA ILE A 78 -4.81 -3.46 5.14
C ILE A 78 -4.79 -2.82 6.52
N ASP A 79 -3.60 -2.55 7.08
CA ASP A 79 -3.45 -2.01 8.43
C ASP A 79 -4.27 -0.74 8.65
N LEU A 80 -4.19 0.21 7.71
CA LEU A 80 -4.91 1.46 7.77
C LEU A 80 -5.31 1.94 6.37
N VAL A 81 -6.60 2.18 6.20
CA VAL A 81 -7.12 3.03 5.11
C VAL A 81 -7.56 4.34 5.74
N PHE A 82 -7.17 5.47 5.18
CA PHE A 82 -7.66 6.75 5.66
C PHE A 82 -8.01 7.70 4.52
N ARG A 83 -8.82 8.71 4.83
CA ARG A 83 -9.23 9.77 3.92
C ARG A 83 -8.71 11.11 4.40
N TYR A 84 -8.04 11.84 3.52
CA TYR A 84 -7.56 13.18 3.77
C TYR A 84 -7.82 14.05 2.54
N GLU A 85 -8.41 15.23 2.73
CA GLU A 85 -8.77 16.17 1.65
C GLU A 85 -9.49 15.52 0.45
N GLY A 86 -10.39 14.57 0.73
CA GLY A 86 -11.18 13.88 -0.29
C GLY A 86 -10.45 12.75 -1.04
N ARG A 87 -9.19 12.47 -0.69
CA ARG A 87 -8.40 11.36 -1.24
C ARG A 87 -8.24 10.24 -0.21
N TYR A 88 -8.29 9.00 -0.69
CA TYR A 88 -8.08 7.78 0.10
C TYR A 88 -6.64 7.30 -0.02
N TYR A 89 -6.07 6.90 1.11
CA TYR A 89 -4.69 6.46 1.25
C TYR A 89 -4.63 5.09 1.90
N LEU A 90 -3.65 4.31 1.47
CA LEU A 90 -3.24 3.08 2.13
C LEU A 90 -2.03 3.36 3.02
N LEU A 91 -2.04 2.84 4.23
CA LEU A 91 -0.88 2.85 5.12
C LEU A 91 -0.65 1.48 5.74
N ASP A 92 0.61 1.04 5.72
CA ASP A 92 1.07 -0.21 6.31
C ASP A 92 2.28 0.05 7.22
N TYR A 93 2.27 -0.57 8.41
CA TYR A 93 3.30 -0.38 9.42
C TYR A 93 4.36 -1.48 9.33
N LYS A 94 5.62 -1.08 9.14
CA LYS A 94 6.76 -2.00 9.05
C LYS A 94 7.68 -1.88 10.25
N SER A 95 7.91 -2.99 10.94
CA SER A 95 8.87 -3.08 12.04
C SER A 95 10.26 -3.60 11.62
N ASN A 96 10.53 -3.63 10.31
CA ASN A 96 11.79 -4.11 9.71
C ASN A 96 13.01 -3.40 10.33
N TRP A 97 14.08 -4.15 10.57
CA TRP A 97 15.36 -3.62 11.03
C TRP A 97 16.26 -3.35 9.84
N LEU A 98 16.63 -2.09 9.62
CA LEU A 98 17.57 -1.67 8.56
C LEU A 98 18.91 -1.19 9.12
N GLY A 99 18.97 -0.95 10.44
CA GLY A 99 20.16 -0.53 11.17
C GLY A 99 19.79 0.00 12.56
N GLU A 100 20.78 0.56 13.26
CA GLU A 100 20.63 0.96 14.67
C GLU A 100 19.78 2.22 14.88
N ASP A 101 19.77 3.14 13.92
CA ASP A 101 19.10 4.44 14.04
C ASP A 101 18.38 4.87 12.75
N SER A 102 17.75 6.05 12.78
CA SER A 102 17.02 6.63 11.65
C SER A 102 17.88 6.79 10.39
N ALA A 103 19.20 6.98 10.53
CA ALA A 103 20.13 7.13 9.41
C ALA A 103 20.19 5.90 8.51
N ALA A 104 19.87 4.71 9.05
CA ALA A 104 19.80 3.48 8.29
C ALA A 104 18.53 3.36 7.42
N TYR A 105 17.51 4.18 7.68
CA TYR A 105 16.21 4.15 7.00
C TYR A 105 16.14 5.18 5.87
N THR A 106 17.18 5.20 5.04
CA THR A 106 17.21 6.01 3.82
C THR A 106 16.23 5.48 2.77
N GLN A 107 15.85 6.32 1.81
CA GLN A 107 14.99 5.93 0.70
C GLN A 107 15.55 4.72 -0.07
N THR A 108 16.87 4.66 -0.29
CA THR A 108 17.53 3.53 -0.94
C THR A 108 17.45 2.24 -0.12
N ALA A 109 17.72 2.32 1.19
CA ALA A 109 17.64 1.16 2.08
C ALA A 109 16.21 0.64 2.21
N MET A 110 15.22 1.53 2.34
CA MET A 110 13.81 1.16 2.37
C MET A 110 13.36 0.54 1.05
N ALA A 111 13.75 1.10 -0.11
CA ALA A 111 13.43 0.52 -1.41
C ALA A 111 13.99 -0.91 -1.56
N ALA A 112 15.24 -1.14 -1.13
CA ALA A 112 15.83 -2.49 -1.12
C ALA A 112 15.05 -3.46 -0.21
N ALA A 113 14.63 -3.00 0.97
CA ALA A 113 13.79 -3.80 1.86
C ALA A 113 12.41 -4.10 1.24
N MET A 114 11.79 -3.11 0.59
CA MET A 114 10.52 -3.29 -0.12
C MET A 114 10.64 -4.35 -1.22
N GLN A 115 11.73 -4.37 -1.98
CA GLN A 115 12.00 -5.39 -3.01
C GLN A 115 12.25 -6.77 -2.39
N ALA A 116 13.07 -6.84 -1.35
CA ALA A 116 13.43 -8.10 -0.69
C ALA A 116 12.21 -8.84 -0.11
N HIS A 117 11.23 -8.09 0.40
CA HIS A 117 10.00 -8.64 1.00
C HIS A 117 8.80 -8.67 0.04
N ARG A 118 9.00 -8.31 -1.23
CA ARG A 118 7.93 -8.19 -2.24
C ARG A 118 6.75 -7.31 -1.79
N TYR A 119 7.05 -6.24 -1.04
CA TYR A 119 6.06 -5.24 -0.67
C TYR A 119 5.57 -4.43 -1.88
N ASP A 120 6.29 -4.48 -3.01
CA ASP A 120 5.84 -4.00 -4.31
C ASP A 120 4.50 -4.64 -4.73
N LEU A 121 4.46 -5.98 -4.70
CA LEU A 121 3.26 -6.73 -5.04
C LEU A 121 2.14 -6.47 -4.01
N GLN A 122 2.51 -6.35 -2.72
CA GLN A 122 1.56 -6.09 -1.64
C GLN A 122 0.79 -4.80 -1.88
N TYR A 123 1.46 -3.66 -2.12
CA TYR A 123 0.73 -2.41 -2.31
C TYR A 123 -0.10 -2.38 -3.60
N GLN A 124 0.31 -3.11 -4.64
CA GLN A 124 -0.45 -3.20 -5.88
C GLN A 124 -1.76 -3.94 -5.65
N LEU A 125 -1.71 -5.06 -4.92
CA LEU A 125 -2.90 -5.84 -4.54
C LEU A 125 -3.80 -5.08 -3.56
N TYR A 126 -3.23 -4.38 -2.57
CA TYR A 126 -4.00 -3.55 -1.64
C TYR A 126 -4.67 -2.38 -2.35
N THR A 127 -3.98 -1.76 -3.31
CA THR A 127 -4.54 -0.69 -4.15
C THR A 127 -5.68 -1.22 -5.01
N LEU A 128 -5.54 -2.40 -5.61
CA LEU A 128 -6.62 -3.04 -6.36
C LEU A 128 -7.84 -3.32 -5.46
N ALA A 129 -7.63 -3.87 -4.26
CA ALA A 129 -8.69 -4.13 -3.30
C ALA A 129 -9.44 -2.85 -2.93
N LEU A 130 -8.72 -1.80 -2.55
CA LEU A 130 -9.32 -0.51 -2.23
C LEU A 130 -10.00 0.13 -3.45
N HIS A 131 -9.40 0.02 -4.64
CA HIS A 131 -10.00 0.52 -5.87
C HIS A 131 -11.37 -0.13 -6.13
N ARG A 132 -11.47 -1.46 -6.03
CA ARG A 132 -12.75 -2.18 -6.19
C ARG A 132 -13.75 -1.79 -5.11
N TYR A 133 -13.30 -1.69 -3.86
CA TYR A 133 -14.13 -1.29 -2.73
C TYR A 133 -14.74 0.10 -2.92
N LEU A 134 -13.92 1.11 -3.23
CA LEU A 134 -14.38 2.48 -3.44
C LEU A 134 -15.30 2.58 -4.65
N ARG A 135 -14.98 1.89 -5.76
CA ARG A 135 -15.85 1.84 -6.94
C ARG A 135 -17.24 1.30 -6.63
N HIS A 136 -17.35 0.34 -5.71
CA HIS A 136 -18.63 -0.23 -5.30
C HIS A 136 -19.42 0.70 -4.36
N ARG A 137 -18.73 1.35 -3.42
CA ARG A 137 -19.35 2.14 -2.34
C ARG A 137 -19.60 3.61 -2.69
N MET A 138 -18.82 4.17 -3.62
CA MET A 138 -18.83 5.60 -3.92
C MET A 138 -19.42 5.88 -5.31
N THR A 139 -20.50 6.64 -5.35
CA THR A 139 -21.06 7.15 -6.61
C THR A 139 -20.07 8.09 -7.28
N ASN A 140 -19.89 7.96 -8.60
CA ASN A 140 -18.94 8.75 -9.40
C ASN A 140 -17.48 8.62 -8.94
N TYR A 141 -17.10 7.45 -8.40
CA TYR A 141 -15.71 7.14 -8.12
C TYR A 141 -14.83 7.27 -9.37
N ASP A 142 -13.65 7.82 -9.16
CA ASP A 142 -12.62 8.07 -10.16
C ASP A 142 -11.27 7.93 -9.45
N TYR A 143 -10.41 7.05 -9.96
CA TYR A 143 -9.13 6.74 -9.31
C TYR A 143 -8.20 7.96 -9.24
N GLU A 144 -8.17 8.79 -10.29
CA GLU A 144 -7.25 9.93 -10.34
C GLU A 144 -7.62 11.03 -9.34
N ARG A 145 -8.93 11.21 -9.11
CA ARG A 145 -9.47 12.17 -8.14
C ARG A 145 -9.44 11.65 -6.71
N HIS A 146 -9.81 10.38 -6.51
CA HIS A 146 -10.11 9.87 -5.17
C HIS A 146 -9.00 9.03 -4.55
N PHE A 147 -8.05 8.51 -5.33
CA PHE A 147 -6.92 7.75 -4.76
C PHE A 147 -5.68 8.64 -4.58
N GLY A 148 -5.21 8.71 -3.34
CA GLY A 148 -4.12 9.57 -2.89
C GLY A 148 -2.74 8.91 -2.89
N GLY A 149 -2.68 7.59 -2.70
CA GLY A 149 -1.43 6.84 -2.74
C GLY A 149 -1.29 5.84 -1.59
N VAL A 150 -0.07 5.34 -1.46
CA VAL A 150 0.33 4.29 -0.53
C VAL A 150 1.50 4.79 0.31
N ILE A 151 1.46 4.50 1.60
CA ILE A 151 2.47 4.87 2.59
C ILE A 151 2.92 3.60 3.32
N TYR A 152 4.22 3.35 3.35
CA TYR A 152 4.84 2.31 4.17
C TYR A 152 5.65 3.01 5.25
N LEU A 153 5.23 2.83 6.50
CA LEU A 153 5.83 3.48 7.66
C LEU A 153 6.76 2.50 8.38
N PHE A 154 8.05 2.61 8.11
CA PHE A 154 9.10 1.88 8.82
C PHE A 154 9.31 2.50 10.20
N LEU A 155 8.53 2.02 11.18
CA LEU A 155 8.37 2.59 12.51
C LEU A 155 9.70 2.91 13.22
N ARG A 156 10.72 2.07 13.05
CA ARG A 156 12.05 2.22 13.67
C ARG A 156 12.88 3.36 13.07
N GLY A 157 12.55 3.79 11.85
CA GLY A 157 13.24 4.86 11.13
C GLY A 157 12.63 6.24 11.29
N VAL A 158 11.46 6.33 11.94
CA VAL A 158 10.74 7.59 12.10
C VAL A 158 11.45 8.47 13.12
N ASP A 159 11.82 9.67 12.68
CA ASP A 159 12.55 10.66 13.47
C ASP A 159 12.06 12.07 13.11
N SER A 160 11.71 12.86 14.13
CA SER A 160 11.24 14.24 13.95
C SER A 160 12.29 15.17 13.34
N GLU A 161 13.58 14.88 13.52
CA GLU A 161 14.66 15.69 12.94
C GLU A 161 14.90 15.35 11.47
N ARG A 162 14.43 14.20 11.00
CA ARG A 162 14.66 13.67 9.64
C ARG A 162 13.36 13.11 9.05
N PRO A 163 12.39 13.98 8.71
CA PRO A 163 11.03 13.57 8.36
C PRO A 163 10.91 12.70 7.11
N GLN A 164 11.94 12.60 6.26
CA GLN A 164 11.95 11.69 5.11
C GLN A 164 12.46 10.28 5.43
N GLN A 165 13.02 10.05 6.62
CA GLN A 165 13.49 8.72 7.03
C GLN A 165 12.34 7.92 7.63
N GLY A 166 12.32 6.62 7.32
CA GLY A 166 11.29 5.72 7.80
C GLY A 166 9.94 5.81 7.06
N ILE A 167 9.80 6.68 6.05
CA ILE A 167 8.58 6.81 5.27
C ILE A 167 8.88 6.52 3.79
N PHE A 168 8.24 5.49 3.26
CA PHE A 168 8.23 5.19 1.83
C PHE A 168 6.84 5.48 1.27
N THR A 169 6.77 6.20 0.16
CA THR A 169 5.50 6.52 -0.51
C THR A 169 5.53 6.14 -1.97
N THR A 170 4.41 5.65 -2.48
CA THR A 170 4.21 5.41 -3.92
C THR A 170 2.76 5.63 -4.31
N ARG A 171 2.52 5.85 -5.60
CA ARG A 171 1.17 5.92 -6.16
C ARG A 171 1.11 5.06 -7.43
N PRO A 172 0.57 3.83 -7.36
CA PRO A 172 0.40 2.99 -8.53
C PRO A 172 -0.35 3.72 -9.65
N ALA A 173 0.11 3.53 -10.89
CA ALA A 173 -0.53 4.13 -12.06
C ALA A 173 -1.95 3.56 -12.24
N ALA A 174 -2.92 4.40 -12.62
CA ALA A 174 -4.28 3.94 -12.89
C ALA A 174 -4.33 2.82 -13.94
N ALA A 175 -3.49 2.91 -14.98
CA ALA A 175 -3.40 1.90 -16.02
C ALA A 175 -2.92 0.53 -15.50
N LEU A 176 -2.06 0.50 -14.48
CA LEU A 176 -1.65 -0.74 -13.82
C LEU A 176 -2.84 -1.34 -13.06
N ILE A 177 -3.54 -0.53 -12.26
CA ILE A 177 -4.67 -0.99 -11.46
C ILE A 177 -5.82 -1.49 -12.34
N ASN A 178 -6.11 -0.84 -13.46
CA ASN A 178 -7.12 -1.29 -14.40
C ASN A 178 -6.76 -2.63 -15.05
N GLN A 179 -5.50 -2.82 -15.48
CA GLN A 179 -5.06 -4.11 -16.05
C GLN A 179 -4.99 -5.22 -15.00
N LEU A 180 -4.63 -4.90 -13.75
CA LEU A 180 -4.74 -5.85 -12.64
C LEU A 180 -6.21 -6.21 -12.38
N ASP A 181 -7.13 -5.24 -12.44
CA ASP A 181 -8.55 -5.48 -12.27
C ASP A 181 -9.11 -6.46 -13.33
N GLU A 182 -8.70 -6.27 -14.59
CA GLU A 182 -9.03 -7.16 -15.70
C GLU A 182 -8.41 -8.57 -15.53
N MET A 183 -7.15 -8.64 -15.10
CA MET A 183 -6.46 -9.92 -14.86
C MET A 183 -7.12 -10.73 -13.72
N PHE A 184 -7.64 -10.03 -12.71
CA PHE A 184 -8.38 -10.60 -11.59
C PHE A 184 -9.90 -10.65 -11.86
N ALA A 185 -10.36 -10.52 -13.12
CA ALA A 185 -11.78 -10.29 -13.46
C ALA A 185 -12.71 -11.32 -12.81
N GLY A 186 -13.35 -10.87 -11.73
CA GLY A 186 -14.31 -11.53 -10.86
C GLY A 186 -14.89 -10.47 -9.92
N GLU A 187 -16.17 -10.55 -9.62
CA GLU A 187 -16.83 -9.57 -8.75
C GLU A 187 -16.41 -9.74 -7.28
N MET A 188 -16.10 -8.64 -6.60
CA MET A 188 -15.73 -8.66 -5.18
C MET A 188 -16.94 -9.11 -4.34
N SER A 189 -16.82 -10.23 -3.61
CA SER A 189 -17.82 -10.65 -2.63
C SER A 189 -17.54 -9.95 -1.30
N GLU A 190 -18.46 -9.11 -0.82
CA GLU A 190 -18.38 -8.55 0.52
C GLU A 190 -18.79 -9.61 1.57
N VAL A 191 -18.04 -9.68 2.68
CA VAL A 191 -18.59 -10.19 3.94
C VAL A 191 -18.91 -8.97 4.79
N ALA A 192 -20.20 -8.72 5.01
CA ALA A 192 -20.65 -7.77 6.01
C ALA A 192 -20.22 -8.27 7.40
N GLN A 193 -19.53 -7.42 8.17
CA GLN A 193 -19.55 -7.48 9.63
C GLN A 193 -20.34 -6.27 10.13
#